data_AF-U6KZ33-F1
#
_entry.id   AF-U6KZ33-F1
#
_cell.length_a   1.000
_cell.length_b   1.000
_cell.length_c   1.000
_cell.angle_alpha   90.00
_cell.angle_beta   90.00
_cell.angle_gamma   90.00
#
_symmetry.space_group_name_H-M   'P 1'
#
loop_
_entity.id
_entity.type
_entity.pdbx_description
1 polymer ?
#
loop_
_entity_poly.entity_id
_entity_poly.type
_entity_poly.pdbx_seq_one_letter_code
_entity_poly.pdbx_strand_id
1 'polypeptide(L)'
;MLETKRKLAESSTATQSDTSETTSPSRRSMSPPIAALWSKLGGNPFAATFNKWVREAPDAEAVVWLNGEGDVAEIRTYKQLVDQIYTLAAHLEEIGIKKNDRVILCYPPGIDFIVAFYSCIISGIAAVPVYPPDPTKGVTDIPRFCDIGASAGTKKALTSTTYRRVAAAMSVVSRERRWKEIEWICTDTIKTKATAANCPPATLDPHSIAFLQFTSGSTSEPKGVMVTHASLLHNMHLCWHSFEFPTHLETKDPNEQFSTHDYDFFELDEFWKRRHEVSMARKGHRVRAFSWLPVYHDMG
;
A
#
# COMPACT_ATOMS: atom_id res chain seq x y z
N MET A 1 76.06 -20.23 36.86
CA MET A 1 75.78 -19.26 37.94
C MET A 1 74.28 -19.17 38.10
N LEU A 2 73.82 -19.66 39.25
CA LEU A 2 72.56 -19.42 39.96
C LEU A 2 71.36 -18.88 39.15
N GLU A 3 70.30 -19.67 38.99
CA GLU A 3 69.17 -19.73 39.95
C GLU A 3 68.65 -18.35 40.34
N THR A 4 67.36 -18.06 40.04
CA THR A 4 66.35 -17.74 41.06
C THR A 4 64.96 -17.52 40.43
N LYS A 5 64.10 -18.54 40.65
CA LYS A 5 62.65 -18.48 40.96
C LYS A 5 61.60 -18.27 39.85
N ARG A 6 61.11 -19.43 39.40
CA ARG A 6 59.69 -19.83 39.37
C ARG A 6 58.88 -19.27 40.56
N LYS A 7 57.67 -18.73 40.31
CA LYS A 7 56.45 -19.01 41.09
C LYS A 7 55.19 -18.64 40.28
N LEU A 8 54.38 -19.67 39.99
CA LEU A 8 52.90 -19.73 39.89
C LEU A 8 52.22 -18.71 38.95
N ALA A 9 51.67 -19.02 37.78
CA ALA A 9 50.68 -20.07 37.43
C ALA A 9 49.56 -20.21 38.46
N GLU A 10 48.49 -19.42 38.30
CA GLU A 10 47.09 -19.87 38.28
C GLU A 10 46.10 -18.71 38.06
N SER A 11 45.09 -18.98 37.23
CA SER A 11 43.75 -18.38 37.23
C SER A 11 43.56 -16.94 36.71
N SER A 12 43.17 -16.81 35.44
CA SER A 12 41.82 -16.34 35.08
C SER A 12 41.67 -16.26 33.56
N THR A 13 41.10 -17.31 32.98
CA THR A 13 40.49 -17.30 31.65
C THR A 13 39.26 -16.39 31.69
N ALA A 14 39.43 -15.12 31.34
CA ALA A 14 38.33 -14.26 30.96
C ALA A 14 38.17 -14.35 29.44
N THR A 15 37.25 -15.21 29.02
CA THR A 15 36.70 -15.26 27.66
C THR A 15 36.15 -13.87 27.35
N GLN A 16 36.81 -13.13 26.46
CA GLN A 16 36.21 -11.94 25.86
C GLN A 16 34.98 -12.41 25.08
N SER A 17 33.80 -12.18 25.67
CA SER A 17 32.53 -12.26 24.97
C SER A 17 32.55 -11.20 23.87
N ASP A 18 32.66 -11.67 22.64
CA ASP A 18 32.44 -10.88 21.44
C ASP A 18 30.95 -10.51 21.39
N THR A 19 30.57 -9.47 22.13
CA THR A 19 29.27 -8.83 22.01
C THR A 19 29.32 -8.01 20.73
N SER A 20 29.05 -8.68 19.61
CA SER A 20 28.67 -7.99 18.38
C SER A 20 27.36 -7.26 18.66
N GLU A 21 27.46 -5.99 19.04
CA GLU A 21 26.35 -5.05 18.93
C GLU A 21 25.90 -5.10 17.48
N THR A 22 24.75 -5.73 17.24
CA THR A 22 24.04 -5.64 15.97
C THR A 22 23.65 -4.18 15.81
N THR A 23 24.52 -3.39 15.21
CA THR A 23 24.21 -2.04 14.72
C THR A 23 22.99 -2.19 13.82
N SER A 24 21.85 -1.66 14.28
CA SER A 24 20.67 -1.44 13.46
C SER A 24 21.11 -0.91 12.10
N PRO A 25 20.68 -1.50 10.96
CA PRO A 25 21.10 -1.04 9.65
C PRO A 25 20.81 0.45 9.56
N SER A 26 21.85 1.26 9.31
CA SER A 26 21.75 2.72 9.30
C SER A 26 20.57 3.12 8.42
N ARG A 27 19.53 3.74 8.99
CA ARG A 27 18.36 4.16 8.23
C ARG A 27 18.83 5.08 7.12
N ARG A 28 18.69 4.64 5.86
CA ARG A 28 19.03 5.46 4.70
C ARG A 28 18.18 6.72 4.75
N SER A 29 18.83 7.89 4.77
CA SER A 29 18.11 9.16 4.75
C SER A 29 17.21 9.24 3.52
N MET A 30 16.01 9.83 3.69
CA MET A 30 15.17 10.17 2.54
C MET A 30 15.91 11.09 1.57
N SER A 31 15.60 10.99 0.28
CA SER A 31 16.07 11.99 -0.67
C SER A 31 15.47 13.36 -0.35
N PRO A 32 16.18 14.48 -0.62
CA PRO A 32 15.69 15.82 -0.31
C PRO A 32 14.28 16.13 -0.82
N PRO A 33 13.88 15.74 -2.05
CA PRO A 33 12.53 15.96 -2.53
C PRO A 33 11.47 15.23 -1.67
N ILE A 34 11.71 13.97 -1.33
CA ILE A 34 10.76 13.19 -0.53
C ILE A 34 10.64 13.71 0.89
N ALA A 35 11.75 14.12 1.51
CA ALA A 35 11.74 14.78 2.81
C ALA A 35 10.92 16.09 2.77
N ALA A 36 11.07 16.87 1.70
CA ALA A 36 10.35 18.12 1.52
C ALA A 36 8.84 17.89 1.31
N LEU A 37 8.44 16.85 0.56
CA LEU A 37 7.03 16.48 0.41
C LEU A 37 6.41 16.11 1.76
N TRP A 38 7.14 15.32 2.55
CA TRP A 38 6.71 14.90 3.88
C TRP A 38 6.54 16.10 4.80
N SER A 39 7.44 17.08 4.72
CA SER A 39 7.32 18.35 5.45
C SER A 39 6.11 19.17 4.98
N LYS A 40 5.84 19.24 3.67
CA LYS A 40 4.75 20.03 3.09
C LYS A 40 3.37 19.43 3.39
N LEU A 41 3.23 18.12 3.23
CA LEU A 41 1.96 17.41 3.37
C LEU A 41 1.71 16.87 4.80
N GLY A 42 2.66 17.08 5.70
CA GLY A 42 2.56 16.70 7.10
C GLY A 42 2.75 15.19 7.33
N GLY A 43 2.35 14.73 8.52
CA GLY A 43 2.60 13.37 8.99
C GLY A 43 1.96 12.24 8.17
N ASN A 44 1.11 12.55 7.18
CA ASN A 44 0.50 11.56 6.29
C ASN A 44 0.23 12.16 4.89
N PRO A 45 1.21 12.06 3.96
CA PRO A 45 1.08 12.62 2.61
C PRO A 45 -0.09 12.08 1.80
N PHE A 46 -0.45 10.81 2.00
CA PHE A 46 -1.54 10.15 1.27
C PHE A 46 -2.90 10.72 1.70
N ALA A 47 -3.14 10.77 3.01
CA ALA A 47 -4.37 11.34 3.56
C ALA A 47 -4.49 12.85 3.24
N ALA A 48 -3.40 13.60 3.32
CA ALA A 48 -3.38 15.02 2.96
C ALA A 48 -3.81 15.24 1.50
N THR A 49 -3.32 14.40 0.59
CA THR A 49 -3.68 14.44 -0.85
C THR A 49 -5.15 14.10 -1.05
N PHE A 50 -5.67 13.06 -0.42
CA PHE A 50 -7.10 12.72 -0.50
C PHE A 50 -7.99 13.86 0.02
N ASN A 51 -7.66 14.40 1.19
CA ASN A 51 -8.43 15.49 1.80
C ASN A 51 -8.41 16.77 0.97
N LYS A 52 -7.31 17.05 0.25
CA LYS A 52 -7.26 18.14 -0.72
C LYS A 52 -8.29 17.92 -1.83
N TRP A 53 -8.32 16.75 -2.46
CA TRP A 53 -9.25 16.49 -3.58
C TRP A 53 -10.71 16.43 -3.15
N VAL A 54 -11.01 15.99 -1.92
CA VAL A 54 -12.37 16.11 -1.36
C VAL A 54 -12.79 17.58 -1.22
N ARG A 55 -11.88 18.49 -0.86
CA ARG A 55 -12.19 19.93 -0.79
C ARG A 55 -12.29 20.59 -2.15
N GLU A 56 -11.38 20.27 -3.08
CA GLU A 56 -11.30 20.93 -4.39
C GLU A 56 -12.32 20.40 -5.39
N ALA A 57 -12.65 19.10 -5.35
CA ALA A 57 -13.50 18.45 -6.34
C ALA A 57 -14.28 17.23 -5.78
N PRO A 58 -15.15 17.43 -4.77
CA PRO A 58 -15.82 16.33 -4.05
C PRO A 58 -16.65 15.42 -4.96
N ASP A 59 -17.39 16.02 -5.91
CA ASP A 59 -18.32 15.31 -6.80
C ASP A 59 -17.65 14.87 -8.11
N ALA A 60 -16.35 15.15 -8.28
CA ALA A 60 -15.62 14.65 -9.42
C ALA A 60 -15.33 13.15 -9.26
N GLU A 61 -15.56 12.39 -10.33
CA GLU A 61 -15.14 11.00 -10.50
C GLU A 61 -13.64 10.84 -10.17
N ALA A 62 -13.35 10.00 -9.19
CA ALA A 62 -12.00 9.63 -8.77
C ALA A 62 -11.59 8.26 -9.33
N VAL A 63 -12.53 7.30 -9.34
CA VAL A 63 -12.33 5.96 -9.87
C VAL A 63 -13.51 5.59 -10.76
N VAL A 64 -13.22 5.12 -11.97
CA VAL A 64 -14.17 4.52 -12.89
C VAL A 64 -13.71 3.09 -13.12
N TRP A 65 -14.57 2.13 -12.76
CA TRP A 65 -14.31 0.70 -12.92
C TRP A 65 -15.06 0.19 -14.14
N LEU A 66 -14.34 -0.49 -15.03
CA LEU A 66 -14.89 -1.09 -16.24
C LEU A 66 -15.08 -2.60 -16.02
N ASN A 67 -16.14 -3.18 -16.57
CA ASN A 67 -16.32 -4.63 -16.59
C ASN A 67 -15.43 -5.28 -17.68
N GLY A 68 -15.56 -6.61 -17.84
CA GLY A 68 -14.81 -7.37 -18.84
C GLY A 68 -15.16 -7.03 -20.29
N GLU A 69 -16.32 -6.41 -20.54
CA GLU A 69 -16.71 -5.91 -21.86
C GLU A 69 -16.19 -4.48 -22.13
N GLY A 70 -15.60 -3.82 -21.13
CA GLY A 70 -15.13 -2.43 -21.22
C GLY A 70 -16.20 -1.38 -20.89
N ASP A 71 -17.39 -1.79 -20.48
CA ASP A 71 -18.47 -0.89 -20.06
C ASP A 71 -18.26 -0.40 -18.63
N VAL A 72 -18.74 0.81 -18.34
CA VAL A 72 -18.68 1.37 -16.99
C VAL A 72 -19.57 0.57 -16.05
N ALA A 73 -18.96 -0.17 -15.13
CA ALA A 73 -19.65 -0.96 -14.12
C ALA A 73 -19.88 -0.16 -12.83
N GLU A 74 -18.87 0.61 -12.40
CA GLU A 74 -18.96 1.41 -11.18
C GLU A 74 -18.20 2.73 -11.32
N ILE A 75 -18.73 3.77 -10.66
CA ILE A 75 -18.07 5.06 -10.51
C ILE A 75 -18.02 5.39 -9.02
N ARG A 76 -16.92 5.98 -8.56
CA ARG A 76 -16.82 6.65 -7.26
C ARG A 76 -16.30 8.06 -7.43
N THR A 77 -16.97 9.03 -6.81
CA THR A 77 -16.45 10.38 -6.68
C THR A 77 -15.34 10.45 -5.63
N TYR A 78 -14.54 11.53 -5.62
CA TYR A 78 -13.52 11.73 -4.57
C TYR A 78 -14.14 11.69 -3.18
N LYS A 79 -15.29 12.35 -2.97
CA LYS A 79 -15.97 12.33 -1.68
C LYS A 79 -16.38 10.91 -1.29
N GLN A 80 -17.01 10.17 -2.19
CA GLN A 80 -17.45 8.80 -1.91
C GLN A 80 -16.27 7.87 -1.60
N LEU A 81 -15.23 7.90 -2.44
CA LEU A 81 -14.03 7.08 -2.25
C LEU A 81 -13.36 7.37 -0.91
N VAL A 82 -13.15 8.65 -0.58
CA VAL A 82 -12.44 9.05 0.63
C VAL A 82 -13.28 8.80 1.88
N ASP A 83 -14.60 9.03 1.83
CA ASP A 83 -15.50 8.65 2.93
C ASP A 83 -15.45 7.13 3.20
N GLN A 84 -15.39 6.30 2.15
CA GLN A 84 -15.24 4.85 2.29
C GLN A 84 -13.88 4.46 2.88
N ILE A 85 -12.79 5.12 2.44
CA ILE A 85 -11.44 4.92 2.98
C ILE A 85 -11.38 5.24 4.47
N TYR A 86 -11.92 6.39 4.89
CA TYR A 86 -11.94 6.78 6.31
C TYR A 86 -12.86 5.91 7.14
N THR A 87 -14.01 5.50 6.58
CA THR A 87 -14.94 4.57 7.23
C THR A 87 -14.27 3.24 7.53
N LEU A 88 -13.57 2.65 6.56
CA LEU A 88 -12.86 1.40 6.78
C LEU A 88 -11.65 1.60 7.70
N ALA A 89 -10.87 2.67 7.55
CA ALA A 89 -9.76 2.99 8.46
C ALA A 89 -10.20 3.05 9.94
N ALA A 90 -11.31 3.73 10.22
CA ALA A 90 -11.89 3.81 11.57
C ALA A 90 -12.34 2.44 12.09
N HIS A 91 -12.98 1.64 11.23
CA HIS A 91 -13.42 0.31 11.61
C HIS A 91 -12.25 -0.63 11.91
N LEU A 92 -11.16 -0.57 11.13
CA LEU A 92 -9.95 -1.36 11.37
C LEU A 92 -9.36 -1.05 12.75
N GLU A 93 -9.33 0.23 13.14
CA GLU A 93 -8.88 0.65 14.47
C GLU A 93 -9.81 0.12 15.59
N GLU A 94 -11.13 0.19 15.38
CA GLU A 94 -12.15 -0.30 16.32
C GLU A 94 -12.00 -1.81 16.61
N ILE A 95 -11.73 -2.61 15.57
CA ILE A 95 -11.50 -4.06 15.71
C ILE A 95 -10.05 -4.41 16.10
N GLY A 96 -9.23 -3.40 16.42
CA GLY A 96 -7.89 -3.57 16.97
C GLY A 96 -6.80 -3.87 15.94
N ILE A 97 -7.01 -3.60 14.66
CA ILE A 97 -5.96 -3.59 13.63
C ILE A 97 -5.35 -2.19 13.60
N LYS A 98 -4.10 -2.07 14.03
CA LYS A 98 -3.45 -0.79 14.32
C LYS A 98 -2.25 -0.54 13.42
N LYS A 99 -1.72 0.68 13.47
CA LYS A 99 -0.48 1.06 12.79
C LYS A 99 0.63 0.01 13.04
N ASN A 100 1.35 -0.35 11.98
CA ASN A 100 2.39 -1.40 11.89
C ASN A 100 1.88 -2.85 11.92
N ASP A 101 0.58 -3.11 12.09
CA ASP A 101 0.02 -4.43 11.83
C ASP A 101 0.07 -4.76 10.33
N ARG A 102 -0.12 -6.04 10.02
CA ARG A 102 -0.20 -6.55 8.65
C ARG A 102 -1.56 -7.19 8.43
N VAL A 103 -2.16 -6.94 7.26
CA VAL A 103 -3.45 -7.53 6.92
C VAL A 103 -3.47 -7.95 5.45
N ILE A 104 -3.98 -9.15 5.19
CA ILE A 104 -4.16 -9.64 3.82
C ILE A 104 -5.32 -8.89 3.18
N LEU A 105 -5.13 -8.43 1.94
CA LEU A 105 -6.21 -7.89 1.12
C LEU A 105 -6.57 -8.94 0.06
N CYS A 106 -7.70 -9.61 0.27
CA CYS A 106 -8.16 -10.71 -0.56
C CYS A 106 -9.51 -10.34 -1.18
N TYR A 107 -9.47 -9.67 -2.32
CA TYR A 107 -10.66 -9.15 -3.00
C TYR A 107 -10.73 -9.64 -4.45
N PRO A 108 -11.92 -9.99 -4.95
CA PRO A 108 -12.15 -10.04 -6.39
C PRO A 108 -11.83 -8.68 -7.03
N PRO A 109 -11.52 -8.63 -8.35
CA PRO A 109 -11.29 -7.38 -9.04
C PRO A 109 -12.46 -6.40 -8.86
N GLY A 110 -12.17 -5.23 -8.27
CA GLY A 110 -13.17 -4.21 -8.02
C GLY A 110 -12.65 -3.02 -7.21
N ILE A 111 -13.53 -2.03 -6.99
CA ILE A 111 -13.22 -0.81 -6.23
C ILE A 111 -12.94 -1.11 -4.74
N ASP A 112 -13.52 -2.18 -4.19
CA ASP A 112 -13.34 -2.56 -2.78
C ASP A 112 -11.86 -2.77 -2.41
N PHE A 113 -11.07 -3.34 -3.31
CA PHE A 113 -9.62 -3.47 -3.12
C PHE A 113 -8.94 -2.11 -2.96
N ILE A 114 -9.32 -1.14 -3.81
CA ILE A 114 -8.75 0.22 -3.80
C ILE A 114 -9.06 0.89 -2.47
N VAL A 115 -10.31 0.78 -1.99
CA VAL A 115 -10.72 1.29 -0.68
C VAL A 115 -9.90 0.62 0.43
N ALA A 116 -9.80 -0.71 0.44
CA ALA A 116 -9.08 -1.46 1.47
C ALA A 116 -7.58 -1.14 1.51
N PHE A 117 -6.96 -1.05 0.33
CA PHE A 117 -5.56 -0.70 0.19
C PHE A 117 -5.29 0.68 0.77
N TYR A 118 -6.01 1.71 0.31
CA TYR A 118 -5.77 3.07 0.80
C TYR A 118 -6.17 3.27 2.25
N SER A 119 -7.16 2.54 2.77
CA SER A 119 -7.48 2.52 4.20
C SER A 119 -6.29 2.03 5.01
N CYS A 120 -5.63 0.95 4.58
CA CYS A 120 -4.42 0.45 5.24
C CYS A 120 -3.28 1.50 5.17
N ILE A 121 -3.06 2.09 4.00
CA ILE A 121 -2.01 3.09 3.78
C ILE A 121 -2.19 4.31 4.71
N ILE A 122 -3.40 4.87 4.81
CA ILE A 122 -3.62 6.04 5.65
C ILE A 122 -3.60 5.71 7.15
N SER A 123 -3.85 4.46 7.53
CA SER A 123 -3.75 3.97 8.91
C SER A 123 -2.34 3.50 9.28
N GLY A 124 -1.40 3.45 8.33
CA GLY A 124 -0.06 2.90 8.53
C GLY A 124 -0.07 1.39 8.82
N ILE A 125 -1.09 0.68 8.33
CA ILE A 125 -1.19 -0.78 8.33
C ILE A 125 -0.50 -1.27 7.07
N ALA A 126 0.39 -2.26 7.19
CA ALA A 126 1.06 -2.86 6.06
C ALA A 126 0.09 -3.79 5.30
N ALA A 127 -0.38 -3.34 4.14
CA ALA A 127 -1.24 -4.13 3.27
C ALA A 127 -0.49 -5.32 2.67
N VAL A 128 -1.16 -6.47 2.56
CA VAL A 128 -0.62 -7.66 1.89
C VAL A 128 -1.59 -8.08 0.78
N PRO A 129 -1.50 -7.50 -0.43
CA PRO A 129 -2.35 -7.89 -1.55
C PRO A 129 -2.13 -9.36 -1.93
N VAL A 130 -3.20 -10.15 -1.94
CA VAL A 130 -3.16 -11.56 -2.35
C VAL A 130 -4.38 -11.85 -3.22
N TYR A 131 -4.16 -12.50 -4.37
CA TYR A 131 -5.26 -12.89 -5.24
C TYR A 131 -6.17 -13.88 -4.52
N PRO A 132 -7.51 -13.74 -4.63
CA PRO A 132 -8.42 -14.68 -4.00
C PRO A 132 -8.20 -16.10 -4.55
N PRO A 133 -7.92 -17.11 -3.69
CA PRO A 133 -7.84 -18.50 -4.13
C PRO A 133 -9.00 -18.94 -5.02
N ASP A 134 -8.67 -19.54 -6.16
CA ASP A 134 -9.65 -20.06 -7.11
C ASP A 134 -10.23 -21.38 -6.56
N PRO A 135 -11.57 -21.52 -6.46
CA PRO A 135 -12.21 -22.75 -6.01
C PRO A 135 -11.81 -23.99 -6.82
N THR A 136 -11.51 -23.82 -8.11
CA THR A 136 -11.09 -24.90 -9.01
C THR A 136 -9.62 -25.30 -8.78
N LYS A 137 -8.82 -24.41 -8.19
CA LYS A 137 -7.39 -24.60 -7.87
C LYS A 137 -7.13 -24.65 -6.36
N GLY A 138 -8.13 -24.99 -5.55
CA GLY A 138 -8.03 -24.94 -4.08
C GLY A 138 -6.89 -25.77 -3.48
N VAL A 139 -6.42 -26.82 -4.17
CA VAL A 139 -5.29 -27.66 -3.72
C VAL A 139 -3.95 -26.90 -3.78
N THR A 140 -3.78 -25.96 -4.72
CA THR A 140 -2.56 -25.15 -4.88
C THR A 140 -2.70 -23.79 -4.22
N ASP A 141 -3.85 -23.15 -4.37
CA ASP A 141 -4.01 -21.74 -4.00
C ASP A 141 -4.18 -21.56 -2.49
N ILE A 142 -4.86 -22.49 -1.81
CA ILE A 142 -5.07 -22.39 -0.35
C ILE A 142 -3.75 -22.53 0.42
N PRO A 143 -2.91 -23.55 0.19
CA PRO A 143 -1.62 -23.63 0.86
C PRO A 143 -0.77 -22.39 0.60
N ARG A 144 -0.70 -21.92 -0.65
CA ARG A 144 0.05 -20.72 -1.02
C ARG A 144 -0.45 -19.46 -0.31
N PHE A 145 -1.77 -19.27 -0.23
CA PHE A 145 -2.36 -18.17 0.55
C PHE A 145 -1.93 -18.24 2.02
N CYS A 146 -1.97 -19.44 2.61
CA CYS A 146 -1.57 -19.65 4.00
C CYS A 146 -0.07 -19.42 4.21
N ASP A 147 0.77 -19.81 3.26
CA ASP A 147 2.22 -19.58 3.29
C ASP A 147 2.55 -18.09 3.19
N ILE A 148 1.81 -17.33 2.37
CA ILE A 148 1.91 -15.86 2.32
C ILE A 148 1.52 -15.25 3.67
N GLY A 149 0.39 -15.66 4.26
CA GLY A 149 -0.04 -15.18 5.57
C GLY A 149 0.97 -15.48 6.69
N ALA A 150 1.53 -16.69 6.69
CA ALA A 150 2.56 -17.10 7.63
C ALA A 150 3.85 -16.27 7.47
N SER A 151 4.32 -16.10 6.23
CA SER A 151 5.51 -15.27 5.90
C SER A 151 5.30 -13.80 6.24
N ALA A 152 4.10 -13.26 5.99
CA ALA A 152 3.70 -11.93 6.40
C ALA A 152 3.41 -11.82 7.91
N GLY A 153 3.40 -12.92 8.67
CA GLY A 153 3.09 -12.91 10.09
C GLY A 153 1.70 -12.35 10.42
N THR A 154 0.68 -12.69 9.63
CA THR A 154 -0.72 -12.32 9.88
C THR A 154 -1.70 -13.43 9.51
N LYS A 155 -2.80 -13.51 10.25
CA LYS A 155 -3.95 -14.37 9.95
C LYS A 155 -5.21 -13.57 9.65
N LYS A 156 -5.12 -12.24 9.62
CA LYS A 156 -6.26 -11.37 9.34
C LYS A 156 -6.34 -11.09 7.83
N ALA A 157 -7.52 -11.25 7.26
CA ALA A 157 -7.78 -11.02 5.83
C ALA A 157 -9.04 -10.17 5.63
N LEU A 158 -8.88 -9.04 4.93
CA LEU A 158 -10.00 -8.22 4.47
C LEU A 158 -10.52 -8.77 3.14
N THR A 159 -11.84 -8.81 2.99
CA THR A 159 -12.54 -9.34 1.80
C THR A 159 -13.92 -8.69 1.66
N SER A 160 -14.61 -8.95 0.55
CA SER A 160 -16.07 -8.74 0.43
C SER A 160 -16.86 -9.97 0.92
N THR A 161 -18.14 -9.77 1.25
CA THR A 161 -19.07 -10.87 1.61
C THR A 161 -19.19 -11.91 0.50
N THR A 162 -19.12 -11.49 -0.76
CA THR A 162 -19.17 -12.37 -1.94
C THR A 162 -18.06 -13.41 -1.88
N TYR A 163 -16.80 -12.98 -1.74
CA TYR A 163 -15.68 -13.91 -1.68
C TYR A 163 -15.62 -14.67 -0.34
N ARG A 164 -16.10 -14.06 0.77
CA ARG A 164 -16.22 -14.77 2.05
C ARG A 164 -17.04 -16.06 1.94
N ARG A 165 -18.13 -16.07 1.16
CA ARG A 165 -18.93 -17.28 0.90
C ARG A 165 -18.14 -18.36 0.18
N VAL A 166 -17.33 -17.96 -0.80
CA VAL A 166 -16.43 -18.85 -1.54
C VAL A 166 -15.38 -19.45 -0.59
N ALA A 167 -14.72 -18.61 0.20
CA ALA A 167 -13.72 -19.04 1.18
C ALA A 167 -14.30 -20.00 2.23
N ALA A 168 -15.55 -19.78 2.66
CA ALA A 168 -16.27 -20.68 3.57
C ALA A 168 -16.54 -22.05 2.92
N ALA A 169 -16.99 -22.08 1.66
CA ALA A 169 -17.18 -23.33 0.92
C ALA A 169 -15.86 -24.10 0.76
N MET A 170 -14.77 -23.40 0.44
CA MET A 170 -13.43 -23.98 0.33
C MET A 170 -12.93 -24.57 1.66
N SER A 171 -13.40 -24.05 2.80
CA SER A 171 -13.04 -24.57 4.13
C SER A 171 -13.61 -25.95 4.42
N VAL A 172 -14.70 -26.34 3.74
CA VAL A 172 -15.33 -27.66 3.88
C VAL A 172 -14.51 -28.73 3.17
N VAL A 173 -13.98 -28.40 1.98
CA VAL A 173 -13.25 -29.35 1.12
C VAL A 173 -11.75 -29.36 1.39
N SER A 174 -11.20 -28.27 1.89
CA SER A 174 -9.77 -28.13 2.14
C SER A 174 -9.31 -28.93 3.37
N ARG A 175 -8.17 -29.61 3.21
CA ARG A 175 -7.44 -30.28 4.31
C ARG A 175 -6.46 -29.35 5.02
N GLU A 176 -6.23 -28.15 4.49
CA GLU A 176 -5.32 -27.15 5.08
C GLU A 176 -5.97 -26.55 6.34
N ARG A 177 -5.40 -26.87 7.50
CA ARG A 177 -5.93 -26.39 8.80
C ARG A 177 -5.75 -24.89 8.96
N ARG A 178 -4.64 -24.34 8.45
CA ARG A 178 -4.31 -22.90 8.55
C ARG A 178 -5.37 -22.01 7.90
N TRP A 179 -6.05 -22.50 6.86
CA TRP A 179 -7.14 -21.79 6.19
C TRP A 179 -8.32 -21.48 7.13
N LYS A 180 -8.63 -22.42 8.04
CA LYS A 180 -9.72 -22.26 9.02
C LYS A 180 -9.38 -21.30 10.15
N GLU A 181 -8.09 -21.03 10.35
CA GLU A 181 -7.59 -20.09 11.35
C GLU A 181 -7.52 -18.65 10.83
N ILE A 182 -7.80 -18.42 9.54
CA ILE A 182 -7.85 -17.08 8.97
C ILE A 182 -9.07 -16.33 9.53
N GLU A 183 -8.81 -15.16 10.08
CA GLU A 183 -9.82 -14.22 10.54
C GLU A 183 -10.26 -13.35 9.36
N TRP A 184 -11.40 -13.71 8.76
CA TRP A 184 -11.95 -13.03 7.61
C TRP A 184 -12.85 -11.86 8.02
N ILE A 185 -12.53 -10.67 7.54
CA ILE A 185 -13.24 -9.42 7.83
C ILE A 185 -13.91 -8.93 6.54
N CYS A 186 -15.23 -8.85 6.55
CA CYS A 186 -16.00 -8.35 5.40
C CYS A 186 -16.13 -6.83 5.46
N THR A 187 -15.58 -6.12 4.48
CA THR A 187 -15.54 -4.64 4.52
C THR A 187 -16.77 -3.98 3.95
N ASP A 188 -17.56 -4.70 3.15
CA ASP A 188 -18.83 -4.27 2.54
C ASP A 188 -20.01 -4.32 3.53
N THR A 189 -19.81 -4.79 4.77
CA THR A 189 -20.84 -4.83 5.82
C THR A 189 -20.77 -3.67 6.81
N ILE A 190 -19.78 -2.78 6.69
CA ILE A 190 -19.53 -1.69 7.63
C ILE A 190 -20.61 -0.61 7.47
N LYS A 191 -21.35 -0.33 8.54
CA LYS A 191 -22.47 0.64 8.53
C LYS A 191 -22.10 2.00 9.10
N THR A 192 -21.17 2.03 10.06
CA THR A 192 -20.72 3.26 10.71
C THR A 192 -19.94 4.08 9.70
N LYS A 193 -20.34 5.34 9.48
CA LYS A 193 -19.61 6.24 8.57
C LYS A 193 -18.56 7.04 9.36
N ALA A 194 -17.36 7.11 8.82
CA ALA A 194 -16.32 8.00 9.31
C ALA A 194 -15.74 8.86 8.18
N THR A 195 -15.12 9.96 8.58
CA THR A 195 -14.50 10.99 7.76
C THR A 195 -13.19 11.42 8.42
N ALA A 196 -12.39 12.23 7.74
CA ALA A 196 -11.18 12.80 8.33
C ALA A 196 -11.42 13.60 9.62
N ALA A 197 -12.63 14.16 9.81
CA ALA A 197 -12.96 15.01 10.95
C ALA A 197 -13.16 14.22 12.26
N ASN A 198 -13.72 13.01 12.17
CA ASN A 198 -13.99 12.15 13.34
C ASN A 198 -13.02 10.97 13.47
N CYS A 199 -12.22 10.69 12.43
CA CYS A 199 -11.15 9.71 12.46
C CYS A 199 -9.89 10.31 11.79
N PRO A 200 -9.03 11.02 12.54
CA PRO A 200 -7.82 11.59 11.96
C PRO A 200 -6.89 10.48 11.44
N PRO A 201 -6.20 10.68 10.30
CA PRO A 201 -5.29 9.68 9.76
C PRO A 201 -4.09 9.47 10.69
N ALA A 202 -3.47 8.28 10.62
CA ALA A 202 -2.28 7.99 11.40
C ALA A 202 -1.10 8.88 10.97
N THR A 203 -0.27 9.30 11.93
CA THR A 203 1.05 9.85 11.60
C THR A 203 1.95 8.70 11.16
N LEU A 204 2.47 8.75 9.93
CA LEU A 204 3.28 7.71 9.31
C LEU A 204 4.78 7.89 9.60
N ASP A 205 5.50 6.78 9.79
CA ASP A 205 6.96 6.77 9.67
C ASP A 205 7.29 6.53 8.19
N PRO A 206 8.04 7.41 7.49
CA PRO A 206 8.40 7.19 6.10
C PRO A 206 9.06 5.83 5.83
N HIS A 207 9.75 5.28 6.83
CA HIS A 207 10.45 4.00 6.72
C HIS A 207 9.62 2.80 7.15
N SER A 208 8.38 2.99 7.66
CA SER A 208 7.49 1.85 7.92
C SER A 208 6.98 1.25 6.61
N ILE A 209 6.68 -0.04 6.66
CA ILE A 209 6.18 -0.81 5.52
C ILE A 209 4.77 -0.32 5.18
N ALA A 210 4.57 0.11 3.94
CA ALA A 210 3.28 0.46 3.37
C ALA A 210 2.54 -0.79 2.88
N PHE A 211 3.25 -1.66 2.16
CA PHE A 211 2.72 -2.96 1.73
C PHE A 211 3.82 -3.99 1.49
N LEU A 212 3.42 -5.26 1.51
CA LEU A 212 4.24 -6.41 1.14
C LEU A 212 3.78 -6.95 -0.20
N GLN A 213 4.65 -6.88 -1.22
CA GLN A 213 4.39 -7.48 -2.52
C GLN A 213 5.00 -8.87 -2.56
N PHE A 214 4.15 -9.90 -2.49
CA PHE A 214 4.62 -11.27 -2.70
C PHE A 214 4.76 -11.57 -4.19
N THR A 215 5.77 -12.36 -4.51
CA THR A 215 6.03 -12.86 -5.87
C THR A 215 5.99 -14.38 -5.88
N SER A 216 5.67 -14.98 -7.03
CA SER A 216 5.94 -16.39 -7.35
C SER A 216 7.45 -16.60 -7.41
N GLY A 217 8.13 -16.61 -6.26
CA GLY A 217 9.53 -16.98 -6.21
C GLY A 217 9.73 -18.35 -6.87
N SER A 218 10.85 -18.55 -7.56
CA SER A 218 11.26 -19.86 -8.11
C SER A 218 11.52 -20.91 -7.01
N THR A 219 11.57 -20.48 -5.75
CA THR A 219 11.63 -21.31 -4.54
C THR A 219 10.22 -21.60 -4.03
N SER A 220 10.00 -22.77 -3.43
CA SER A 220 8.69 -23.20 -2.90
C SER A 220 8.08 -22.27 -1.85
N GLU A 221 8.87 -21.40 -1.21
CA GLU A 221 8.39 -20.45 -0.21
C GLU A 221 8.18 -19.03 -0.77
N PRO A 222 7.04 -18.40 -0.49
CA PRO A 222 6.72 -17.07 -0.99
C PRO A 222 7.57 -15.99 -0.31
N LYS A 223 8.21 -15.14 -1.12
CA LYS A 223 9.06 -14.02 -0.67
C LYS A 223 8.31 -12.70 -0.79
N GLY A 224 8.20 -11.97 0.31
CA GLY A 224 7.56 -10.65 0.36
C GLY A 224 8.58 -9.53 0.13
N VAL A 225 8.39 -8.75 -0.93
CA VAL A 225 9.13 -7.50 -1.15
C VAL A 225 8.52 -6.43 -0.23
N MET A 226 9.34 -5.89 0.66
CA MET A 226 8.94 -4.81 1.56
C MET A 226 8.97 -3.47 0.85
N VAL A 227 7.81 -2.83 0.71
CA VAL A 227 7.71 -1.47 0.15
C VAL A 227 7.35 -0.50 1.26
N THR A 228 8.24 0.46 1.53
CA THR A 228 8.01 1.50 2.55
C THR A 228 7.14 2.63 2.02
N HIS A 229 6.54 3.43 2.91
CA HIS A 229 5.78 4.62 2.49
C HIS A 229 6.65 5.61 1.69
N ALA A 230 7.90 5.84 2.11
CA ALA A 230 8.85 6.68 1.39
C ALA A 230 9.17 6.12 0.00
N SER A 231 9.39 4.80 -0.12
CA SER A 231 9.63 4.15 -1.41
C SER A 231 8.42 4.23 -2.34
N LEU A 232 7.21 4.00 -1.82
CA LEU A 232 5.97 4.14 -2.57
C LEU A 232 5.79 5.57 -3.08
N LEU A 233 5.94 6.55 -2.19
CA LEU A 233 5.80 7.96 -2.53
C LEU A 233 6.85 8.40 -3.56
N HIS A 234 8.09 7.93 -3.42
CA HIS A 234 9.14 8.19 -4.39
C HIS A 234 8.84 7.57 -5.75
N ASN A 235 8.35 6.33 -5.79
CA ASN A 235 7.97 5.69 -7.04
C ASN A 235 6.79 6.41 -7.72
N MET A 236 5.75 6.80 -6.96
CA MET A 236 4.63 7.59 -7.49
C MET A 236 5.12 8.89 -8.10
N HIS A 237 6.01 9.58 -7.41
CA HIS A 237 6.64 10.81 -7.89
C HIS A 237 7.47 10.59 -9.17
N LEU A 238 8.29 9.54 -9.23
CA LEU A 238 9.05 9.22 -10.45
C LEU A 238 8.13 8.85 -11.61
N CYS A 239 7.08 8.06 -11.38
CA CYS A 239 6.07 7.78 -12.40
C CYS A 239 5.46 9.08 -12.92
N TRP A 240 5.10 10.00 -12.04
CA TRP A 240 4.57 11.31 -12.43
C TRP A 240 5.53 12.12 -13.30
N HIS A 241 6.82 12.12 -13.00
CA HIS A 241 7.82 12.79 -13.82
C HIS A 241 8.07 12.08 -15.16
N SER A 242 8.21 10.75 -15.13
CA SER A 242 8.61 9.95 -16.30
C SER A 242 7.47 9.71 -17.30
N PHE A 243 6.22 9.69 -16.86
CA PHE A 243 5.07 9.67 -17.77
C PHE A 243 4.83 11.10 -18.28
N GLU A 244 5.74 11.55 -19.15
CA GLU A 244 5.62 12.77 -19.94
C GLU A 244 4.26 12.75 -20.66
N PHE A 245 3.39 13.71 -20.37
CA PHE A 245 2.21 13.98 -21.19
C PHE A 245 2.51 15.24 -22.01
N PRO A 246 2.92 15.14 -23.28
CA PRO A 246 3.16 16.32 -24.08
C PRO A 246 1.86 17.10 -24.23
N THR A 247 1.76 18.25 -23.55
CA THR A 247 0.53 19.06 -23.55
C THR A 247 0.28 19.71 -24.90
N HIS A 248 1.31 19.83 -25.75
CA HIS A 248 1.21 20.42 -27.09
C HIS A 248 0.25 19.68 -28.04
N LEU A 249 -0.03 18.40 -27.78
CA LEU A 249 -1.04 17.62 -28.53
C LEU A 249 -2.48 17.84 -28.00
N GLU A 250 -2.60 18.55 -26.88
CA GLU A 250 -3.86 18.75 -26.16
C GLU A 250 -4.20 20.25 -26.03
N THR A 251 -3.25 21.18 -26.06
CA THR A 251 -3.53 22.63 -25.96
C THR A 251 -4.00 23.23 -27.29
N LYS A 252 -4.60 24.45 -27.26
CA LYS A 252 -5.12 25.15 -28.47
C LYS A 252 -4.03 26.02 -29.06
N ASP A 253 -3.17 26.49 -28.17
CA ASP A 253 -1.96 27.21 -28.49
C ASP A 253 -0.81 26.20 -28.62
N PRO A 254 -0.23 26.03 -29.82
CA PRO A 254 0.95 25.18 -30.03
C PRO A 254 2.16 25.60 -29.20
N ASN A 255 2.17 26.82 -28.65
CA ASN A 255 3.23 27.34 -27.78
C ASN A 255 2.95 27.08 -26.29
N GLU A 256 1.76 26.61 -25.92
CA GLU A 256 1.42 26.24 -24.54
C GLU A 256 1.92 24.81 -24.27
N GLN A 257 3.24 24.71 -24.15
CA GLN A 257 3.93 23.49 -23.75
C GLN A 257 4.34 23.61 -22.29
N PHE A 258 3.91 22.65 -21.48
CA PHE A 258 4.40 22.52 -20.12
C PHE A 258 4.55 21.04 -19.77
N SER A 259 5.71 20.71 -19.23
CA SER A 259 6.10 19.39 -18.76
C SER A 259 6.15 19.40 -17.24
N THR A 260 6.06 18.23 -16.60
CA THR A 260 6.41 18.09 -15.19
C THR A 260 7.84 18.55 -14.88
N HIS A 261 8.72 18.60 -15.88
CA HIS A 261 10.09 19.14 -15.75
C HIS A 261 10.14 20.68 -15.66
N ASP A 262 9.10 21.37 -16.13
CA ASP A 262 9.03 22.84 -16.08
C ASP A 262 8.57 23.37 -14.71
N TYR A 263 8.12 22.47 -13.83
CA TYR A 263 7.67 22.80 -12.48
C TYR A 263 8.69 22.28 -11.47
N ASP A 264 9.04 23.12 -10.50
CA ASP A 264 9.78 22.65 -9.34
C ASP A 264 8.94 21.60 -8.59
N PHE A 265 9.63 20.76 -7.82
CA PHE A 265 9.05 19.76 -6.93
C PHE A 265 7.88 20.32 -6.10
N PHE A 266 7.98 21.58 -5.67
CA PHE A 266 6.97 22.23 -4.84
C PHE A 266 5.74 22.71 -5.60
N GLU A 267 5.83 22.84 -6.93
CA GLU A 267 4.80 23.35 -7.84
C GLU A 267 4.07 22.24 -8.60
N LEU A 268 4.39 20.97 -8.33
CA LEU A 268 3.68 19.80 -8.88
C LEU A 268 2.16 19.86 -8.65
N ASP A 269 1.72 20.48 -7.56
CA ASP A 269 0.30 20.71 -7.29
C ASP A 269 -0.37 21.58 -8.36
N GLU A 270 0.33 22.60 -8.86
CA GLU A 270 -0.13 23.50 -9.90
C GLU A 270 -0.13 22.79 -11.25
N PHE A 271 0.93 22.04 -11.55
CA PHE A 271 1.00 21.16 -12.72
C PHE A 271 -0.24 20.26 -12.80
N TRP A 272 -0.61 19.59 -11.70
CA TRP A 272 -1.75 18.66 -11.70
C TRP A 272 -3.12 19.33 -11.86
N LYS A 273 -3.28 20.56 -11.36
CA LYS A 273 -4.49 21.36 -11.60
C LYS A 273 -4.62 21.70 -13.08
N ARG A 274 -3.55 22.25 -13.66
CA ARG A 274 -3.51 22.61 -15.08
C ARG A 274 -3.67 21.39 -15.99
N ARG A 275 -3.04 20.26 -15.66
CA ARG A 275 -3.17 19.00 -16.40
C ARG A 275 -4.61 18.51 -16.42
N HIS A 276 -5.32 18.60 -15.30
CA HIS A 276 -6.73 18.24 -15.19
C HIS A 276 -7.62 19.09 -16.10
N GLU A 277 -7.43 20.41 -16.10
CA GLU A 277 -8.14 21.35 -16.96
C GLU A 277 -7.94 21.00 -18.44
N VAL A 278 -6.69 20.74 -18.86
CA VAL A 278 -6.36 20.36 -20.24
C VAL A 278 -7.00 19.02 -20.64
N SER A 279 -6.90 17.97 -19.81
CA SER A 279 -7.53 16.67 -20.10
C SER A 279 -9.03 16.79 -20.31
N MET A 280 -9.69 17.54 -19.42
CA MET A 280 -11.14 17.77 -19.47
C MET A 280 -11.56 18.53 -20.72
N ALA A 281 -10.88 19.62 -21.04
CA ALA A 281 -11.22 20.46 -22.17
C ALA A 281 -11.06 19.76 -23.54
N ARG A 282 -10.30 18.66 -23.61
CA ARG A 282 -9.76 18.16 -24.89
C ARG A 282 -10.02 16.72 -25.19
N LYS A 283 -9.76 15.87 -24.21
CA LYS A 283 -9.93 14.44 -24.36
C LYS A 283 -11.28 13.98 -23.80
N GLY A 284 -12.03 14.89 -23.18
CA GLY A 284 -13.31 14.59 -22.54
C GLY A 284 -13.18 13.59 -21.39
N HIS A 285 -11.96 13.36 -20.89
CA HIS A 285 -11.66 12.36 -19.89
C HIS A 285 -10.82 12.92 -18.74
N ARG A 286 -10.88 12.25 -17.59
CA ARG A 286 -10.23 12.68 -16.35
C ARG A 286 -8.93 11.96 -16.03
N VAL A 287 -8.42 11.11 -16.93
CA VAL A 287 -7.17 10.36 -16.72
C VAL A 287 -5.99 11.33 -16.63
N ARG A 288 -5.39 11.42 -15.43
CA ARG A 288 -4.32 12.39 -15.13
C ARG A 288 -2.93 11.77 -15.24
N ALA A 289 -2.78 10.55 -14.76
CA ALA A 289 -1.53 9.81 -14.73
C ALA A 289 -1.80 8.31 -14.81
N PHE A 290 -0.83 7.55 -15.30
CA PHE A 290 -0.76 6.12 -15.09
C PHE A 290 0.21 5.87 -13.93
N SER A 291 -0.23 5.19 -12.89
CA SER A 291 0.67 4.70 -11.84
C SER A 291 0.42 3.23 -11.65
N TRP A 292 1.50 2.46 -11.53
CA TRP A 292 1.41 1.09 -11.06
C TRP A 292 0.97 1.12 -9.59
N LEU A 293 -0.33 0.92 -9.34
CA LEU A 293 -0.76 0.36 -8.07
C LEU A 293 -0.47 -1.15 -8.14
N PRO A 294 -0.17 -1.81 -7.01
CA PRO A 294 -0.24 -3.26 -6.91
C PRO A 294 -1.71 -3.69 -6.96
N VAL A 295 -2.44 -3.33 -8.03
CA VAL A 295 -3.85 -3.69 -8.12
C VAL A 295 -3.90 -5.19 -8.34
N TYR A 296 -3.15 -5.73 -9.31
CA TYR A 296 -3.04 -7.17 -9.53
C TYR A 296 -1.72 -7.44 -10.26
N HIS A 297 -0.73 -8.03 -9.60
CA HIS A 297 0.23 -8.85 -10.34
C HIS A 297 -0.35 -10.24 -10.43
N ASP A 298 -0.38 -10.72 -11.66
CA ASP A 298 -0.63 -12.11 -11.98
C ASP A 298 0.26 -13.00 -11.11
N MET A 299 -0.37 -13.69 -10.17
CA MET A 299 0.25 -14.68 -9.32
C MET A 299 -0.23 -16.08 -9.74
N GLY A 300 -0.84 -16.25 -10.92
CA GLY A 300 -1.34 -17.54 -11.42
C GLY A 300 -1.68 -17.56 -12.90
#